data_AF-A0A0F9NIV1-F1
#
_entry.id   AF-A0A0F9NIV1-F1
#
_cell.length_a   1.000
_cell.length_b   1.000
_cell.length_c   1.000
_cell.angle_alpha   90.00
_cell.angle_beta   90.00
_cell.angle_gamma   90.00
#
_symmetry.space_group_name_H-M   'P 1'
#
loop_
_entity.id
_entity.type
_entity.pdbx_description
1 polymer ?
#
loop_
_entity_poly.entity_id
_entity_poly.type
_entity_poly.pdbx_seq_one_letter_code
_entity_poly.pdbx_strand_id
1 'polypeptide(L)'
;FSSLMCAVDAIGDGREAAFSIDRYLRGRNLKEGRIVKSDLKRSTIPKKYIQTQSCQEMNFLPSTERLVCFDETELGFTEDQAKKEANRCLNCNCCSNSDQIPEDFEKAQDASGIMISNYGSQDNWNSLNAPDYLEIPKSVIGLLNQNNIVPVVLPEEKCCGHDAIWRGDTETFKSLAEYNVNLFKDAGVKTLIFSCAEGYYTWKYDYKNLFKGKDEFDFEIYHVTEYILKEKLLEDISFPSLDKIKVTYHDPCRLGRMSNVFNAPREVLNQIPSVEIIEMEDTRADAECCGVSAYISCNEDSKKLQEKKILQAIGTGAEYLITACPKCITHLNCYLNEHRELKEKIKVIDIVSFLGKLLFLI
;
A
#
# COMPACT_ATOMS: atom_id res chain seq x y z
N PHE A 1 6.89 19.96 30.14
CA PHE A 1 7.49 20.70 29.02
C PHE A 1 7.23 19.91 27.75
N SER A 2 6.38 20.45 26.88
CA SER A 2 5.95 19.83 25.63
C SER A 2 6.87 20.25 24.51
N SER A 3 7.46 19.31 23.78
CA SER A 3 8.11 19.65 22.51
C SER A 3 8.03 18.47 21.55
N LEU A 4 6.92 18.41 20.81
CA LEU A 4 7.03 18.26 19.37
C LEU A 4 6.30 19.47 18.78
N MET A 5 7.00 20.61 18.69
CA MET A 5 6.55 21.71 17.83
C MET A 5 6.62 21.20 16.40
N CYS A 6 5.47 20.94 15.77
CA CYS A 6 5.51 20.71 14.33
C CYS A 6 5.79 22.05 13.63
N ALA A 7 6.31 22.01 12.40
CA ALA A 7 6.58 23.22 11.64
C ALA A 7 5.35 24.13 11.48
N VAL A 8 4.14 23.53 11.49
CA VAL A 8 2.86 24.27 11.44
C VAL A 8 2.60 25.05 12.73
N ASP A 9 2.91 24.48 13.91
CA ASP A 9 2.78 25.15 15.20
C ASP A 9 3.77 26.31 15.32
N ALA A 10 5.01 26.12 14.85
CA ALA A 10 6.02 27.18 14.83
C ALA A 10 5.61 28.36 13.92
N ILE A 11 4.99 28.07 12.76
CA ILE A 11 4.46 29.10 11.86
C ILE A 11 3.24 29.80 12.49
N GLY A 12 2.37 29.05 13.17
CA GLY A 12 1.23 29.58 13.91
C GLY A 12 1.65 30.53 15.03
N ASP A 13 2.60 30.11 15.86
CA ASP A 13 3.15 30.92 16.95
C ASP A 13 3.88 32.16 16.44
N GLY A 14 4.61 32.05 15.32
CA GLY A 14 5.24 33.19 14.66
C GLY A 14 4.21 34.24 14.20
N ARG A 15 3.07 33.79 13.65
CA ARG A 15 1.97 34.68 13.24
C ARG A 15 1.31 35.36 14.43
N GLU A 16 1.07 34.64 15.53
CA GLU A 16 0.50 35.20 16.76
C GLU A 16 1.45 36.20 17.43
N ALA A 17 2.76 35.94 17.42
CA ALA A 17 3.76 36.88 17.90
C ALA A 17 3.76 38.17 17.06
N ALA A 18 3.69 38.06 15.73
CA ALA A 18 3.62 39.23 14.83
C ALA A 18 2.36 40.09 15.09
N PHE A 19 1.19 39.47 15.27
CA PHE A 19 -0.04 40.20 15.62
C PHE A 19 0.05 40.86 17.01
N SER A 20 0.73 40.23 17.96
CA SER A 20 0.95 40.80 19.31
C SER A 20 1.79 42.07 19.23
N ILE A 21 2.86 42.04 18.43
CA ILE A 21 3.77 43.17 18.24
C ILE A 21 3.04 44.33 17.56
N ASP A 22 2.30 44.08 16.46
CA ASP A 22 1.53 45.14 15.77
C ASP A 22 0.49 45.79 16.69
N ARG A 23 -0.22 45.01 17.51
CA ARG A 23 -1.21 45.54 18.47
C ARG A 23 -0.56 46.38 19.56
N TYR A 24 0.57 45.93 20.10
CA TYR A 24 1.33 46.70 21.10
C TYR A 24 1.74 48.06 20.53
N LEU A 25 2.34 48.08 19.33
CA LEU A 25 2.80 49.30 18.68
C LEU A 25 1.67 50.28 18.36
N ARG A 26 0.45 49.79 18.13
CA ARG A 26 -0.75 50.61 17.88
C ARG A 26 -1.56 50.95 19.14
N GLY A 27 -1.07 50.59 20.33
CA GLY A 27 -1.76 50.85 21.60
C GLY A 27 -3.09 50.11 21.75
N ARG A 28 -3.28 48.99 21.04
CA ARG A 28 -4.51 48.18 21.11
C ARG A 28 -4.39 47.08 22.18
N ASN A 29 -5.53 46.59 22.67
CA ASN A 29 -5.56 45.52 23.65
C ASN A 29 -4.97 44.23 23.08
N LEU A 30 -3.97 43.66 23.76
CA LEU A 30 -3.24 42.49 23.29
C LEU A 30 -4.09 41.21 23.24
N LYS A 31 -5.12 41.12 24.08
CA LYS A 31 -5.94 39.90 24.29
C LYS A 31 -7.24 39.88 23.50
N GLU A 32 -7.65 41.01 22.93
CA GLU A 32 -8.93 41.15 22.24
C GLU A 32 -8.99 40.25 20.99
N GLY A 33 -10.07 39.46 20.87
CA GLY A 33 -10.31 38.55 19.74
C GLY A 33 -9.47 37.26 19.71
N ARG A 34 -8.73 36.92 20.78
CA ARG A 34 -8.05 35.62 20.89
C ARG A 34 -9.03 34.54 21.36
N ILE A 35 -8.94 33.36 20.76
CA ILE A 35 -9.65 32.18 21.26
C ILE A 35 -8.97 31.75 22.57
N VAL A 36 -9.68 31.82 23.69
CA VAL A 36 -9.14 31.34 24.97
C VAL A 36 -9.22 29.82 24.96
N LYS A 37 -8.15 29.13 25.37
CA LYS A 37 -8.09 27.65 25.39
C LYS A 37 -9.24 27.01 26.19
N SER A 38 -9.85 27.75 27.12
CA SER A 38 -11.04 27.36 27.88
C SER A 38 -12.32 27.28 27.06
N ASP A 39 -12.37 27.97 25.92
CA ASP A 39 -13.58 28.09 25.08
C ASP A 39 -13.64 26.96 24.02
N LEU A 40 -12.54 26.22 23.86
CA LEU A 40 -12.48 25.01 23.06
C LEU A 40 -13.21 23.89 23.82
N LYS A 41 -14.41 23.50 23.37
CA LYS A 41 -15.13 22.36 23.95
C LYS A 41 -14.26 21.10 23.84
N ARG A 42 -13.90 20.52 24.99
CA ARG A 42 -13.26 19.21 25.05
C ARG A 42 -14.15 18.16 24.39
N SER A 43 -13.55 17.30 23.58
CA SER A 43 -14.22 16.13 23.00
C SER A 43 -15.00 15.35 24.07
N THR A 44 -16.24 15.00 23.75
CA THR A 44 -17.15 14.22 24.62
C THR A 44 -16.89 12.72 24.56
N ILE A 45 -15.80 12.28 23.90
CA ILE A 45 -15.39 10.88 23.91
C ILE A 45 -15.10 10.48 25.37
N PRO A 46 -15.74 9.40 25.89
CA PRO A 46 -15.43 8.90 27.21
C PRO A 46 -13.97 8.51 27.26
N LYS A 47 -13.16 9.23 28.05
CA LYS A 47 -11.81 8.76 28.36
C LYS A 47 -11.99 7.48 29.17
N LYS A 48 -11.65 6.31 28.61
CA LYS A 48 -11.40 5.12 29.44
C LYS A 48 -10.42 5.55 30.53
N TYR A 49 -10.68 5.12 31.77
CA TYR A 49 -9.90 5.48 32.96
C TYR A 49 -8.49 4.89 32.89
N ILE A 50 -7.63 5.47 32.06
CA ILE A 50 -6.20 5.17 32.08
C ILE A 50 -5.63 5.89 33.29
N GLN A 51 -5.13 5.13 34.27
CA GLN A 51 -4.43 5.68 35.41
C GLN A 51 -3.16 6.39 34.92
N THR A 52 -3.18 7.72 34.92
CA THR A 52 -2.00 8.52 34.56
C THR A 52 -1.02 8.53 35.73
N GLN A 53 0.16 7.94 35.53
CA GLN A 53 1.28 8.05 36.47
C GLN A 53 2.20 9.22 36.07
N SER A 54 2.76 9.92 37.05
CA SER A 54 3.75 10.98 36.82
C SER A 54 5.08 10.41 36.32
N CYS A 55 5.82 11.22 35.56
CA CYS A 55 7.19 10.90 35.13
C CYS A 55 8.06 10.60 36.35
N GLN A 56 8.91 9.56 36.27
CA GLN A 56 9.98 9.39 37.23
C GLN A 56 11.00 10.52 37.04
N GLU A 57 11.42 11.14 38.14
CA GLU A 57 12.48 12.14 38.10
C GLU A 57 13.82 11.45 37.88
N MET A 58 14.64 12.03 37.02
CA MET A 58 16.00 11.55 36.77
C MET A 58 16.88 11.87 37.97
N ASN A 59 17.81 10.98 38.29
CA ASN A 59 18.76 11.25 39.36
C ASN A 59 19.74 12.32 38.88
N PHE A 60 20.13 13.18 39.80
CA PHE A 60 20.89 14.39 39.53
C PHE A 60 21.98 14.50 40.58
N LEU A 61 23.23 14.72 40.16
CA LEU A 61 24.31 15.04 41.09
C LEU A 61 24.04 16.40 41.76
N PRO A 62 24.52 16.61 42.99
CA PRO A 62 24.58 17.94 43.58
C PRO A 62 25.35 18.91 42.67
N SER A 63 24.89 20.16 42.59
CA SER A 63 25.46 21.17 41.67
C SER A 63 26.97 21.43 41.88
N THR A 64 27.48 21.22 43.09
CA THR A 64 28.91 21.35 43.43
C THR A 64 29.78 20.26 42.83
N GLU A 65 29.23 19.06 42.64
CA GLU A 65 29.96 17.90 42.09
C GLU A 65 29.96 17.91 40.56
N ARG A 66 28.88 18.40 39.94
CA ARG A 66 28.79 18.59 38.48
C ARG A 66 29.83 19.53 37.88
N LEU A 67 30.47 20.38 38.69
CA LEU A 67 31.48 21.34 38.22
C LEU A 67 32.81 20.66 37.86
N VAL A 68 33.07 19.47 38.41
CA VAL A 68 34.40 18.84 38.35
C VAL A 68 34.41 17.48 37.66
N CYS A 69 33.25 16.90 37.36
CA CYS A 69 33.15 15.64 36.62
C CYS A 69 31.89 15.59 35.72
N PHE A 70 31.88 14.60 34.82
CA PHE A 70 30.73 14.30 33.94
C PHE A 70 29.97 13.04 34.38
N ASP A 71 30.22 12.57 35.60
CA ASP A 71 29.71 11.30 36.13
C ASP A 71 28.18 11.29 36.30
N GLU A 72 27.53 12.46 36.25
CA GLU A 72 26.06 12.58 36.19
C GLU A 72 25.47 11.83 34.99
N THR A 73 26.22 11.68 33.89
CA THR A 73 25.78 10.90 32.72
C THR A 73 25.64 9.40 33.01
N GLU A 74 26.27 8.91 34.09
CA GLU A 74 26.16 7.52 34.55
C GLU A 74 25.04 7.33 35.59
N LEU A 75 24.49 8.41 36.16
CA LEU A 75 23.36 8.39 37.11
C LEU A 75 21.99 8.23 36.43
N GLY A 76 21.95 7.47 35.34
CA GLY A 76 20.71 7.13 34.65
C GLY A 76 19.69 6.46 35.57
N PHE A 77 18.53 6.13 35.00
CA PHE A 77 17.56 5.33 35.74
C PHE A 77 18.16 3.99 36.17
N THR A 78 17.83 3.55 37.38
CA THR A 78 18.00 2.14 37.71
C THR A 78 17.17 1.30 36.75
N GLU A 79 17.51 0.02 36.59
CA GLU A 79 16.77 -0.87 35.67
C GLU A 79 15.25 -0.87 35.96
N ASP A 80 14.87 -0.85 37.24
CA ASP A 80 13.46 -0.78 37.66
C ASP A 80 12.82 0.58 37.36
N GLN A 81 13.54 1.68 37.52
CA GLN A 81 13.06 3.03 37.16
C GLN A 81 12.91 3.15 35.64
N ALA A 82 13.86 2.62 34.88
CA ALA A 82 13.85 2.62 33.42
C ALA A 82 12.65 1.81 32.89
N LYS A 83 12.40 0.61 33.44
CA LYS A 83 11.23 -0.21 33.10
C LYS A 83 9.92 0.50 33.43
N LYS A 84 9.82 1.13 34.60
CA LYS A 84 8.62 1.90 35.00
C LYS A 84 8.37 3.09 34.08
N GLU A 85 9.42 3.86 33.75
CA GLU A 85 9.30 5.04 32.89
C GLU A 85 9.01 4.66 31.42
N ALA A 86 9.61 3.58 30.92
CA ALA A 86 9.29 3.01 29.62
C ALA A 86 7.83 2.54 29.54
N ASN A 87 7.35 1.81 30.56
CA ASN A 87 5.95 1.37 30.64
C ASN A 87 4.97 2.55 30.74
N ARG A 88 5.32 3.61 31.48
CA ARG A 88 4.54 4.86 31.51
C ARG A 88 4.44 5.49 30.11
N CYS A 89 5.54 5.53 29.37
CA CYS A 89 5.60 6.07 28.01
C CYS A 89 4.74 5.24 27.04
N LEU A 90 4.88 3.91 27.06
CA LEU A 90 4.08 2.98 26.25
C LEU A 90 2.58 3.11 26.54
N ASN A 91 2.20 3.24 27.82
CA ASN A 91 0.81 3.45 28.22
C ASN A 91 0.27 4.84 27.83
N CYS A 92 1.13 5.86 27.75
CA CYS A 92 0.76 7.20 27.31
C CYS A 92 0.54 7.28 25.78
N ASN A 93 1.15 6.37 25.01
CA ASN A 93 0.93 6.25 23.57
C ASN A 93 -0.55 5.95 23.24
N CYS A 94 -1.24 5.22 24.13
CA CYS A 94 -2.67 4.94 24.05
C CYS A 94 -3.58 6.19 24.23
N CYS A 95 -3.06 7.29 24.80
CA CYS A 95 -3.79 8.55 24.98
C CYS A 95 -3.56 9.57 23.84
N SER A 96 -2.49 9.40 23.06
CA SER A 96 -2.01 10.39 22.08
C SER A 96 -2.54 10.12 20.67
N ASN A 97 -2.76 8.84 20.35
CA ASN A 97 -3.38 8.41 19.10
C ASN A 97 -4.85 8.12 19.35
N SER A 98 -5.74 9.06 19.00
CA SER A 98 -7.19 8.86 19.01
C SER A 98 -7.67 7.73 18.08
N ASP A 99 -6.78 7.18 17.26
CA ASP A 99 -7.11 6.29 16.15
C ASP A 99 -6.51 4.87 16.32
N GLN A 100 -5.87 4.58 17.46
CA GLN A 100 -5.23 3.29 17.74
C GLN A 100 -5.63 2.70 19.09
N ILE A 101 -6.91 2.78 19.45
CA ILE A 101 -7.43 1.90 20.48
C ILE A 101 -7.96 0.66 19.74
N PRO A 102 -7.28 -0.49 19.79
CA PRO A 102 -7.90 -1.75 19.39
C PRO A 102 -9.17 -1.91 20.23
N GLU A 103 -10.27 -2.30 19.61
CA GLU A 103 -11.56 -2.49 20.28
C GLU A 103 -11.43 -3.41 21.53
N ASP A 104 -10.41 -4.28 21.54
CA ASP A 104 -10.01 -5.17 22.64
C ASP A 104 -8.63 -4.83 23.26
N PHE A 105 -8.59 -3.88 24.20
CA PHE A 105 -7.38 -3.50 24.97
C PHE A 105 -6.67 -4.67 25.68
N GLU A 106 -7.43 -5.66 26.17
CA GLU A 106 -6.88 -6.82 26.86
C GLU A 106 -6.06 -7.75 25.94
N LYS A 107 -6.38 -7.78 24.63
CA LYS A 107 -5.63 -8.57 23.63
C LYS A 107 -4.34 -7.90 23.18
N ALA A 108 -4.19 -6.60 23.44
CA ALA A 108 -3.02 -5.81 23.05
C ALA A 108 -1.90 -5.83 24.10
N GLN A 109 -2.09 -6.56 25.21
CA GLN A 109 -1.11 -6.74 26.27
C GLN A 109 -0.45 -8.10 26.17
N ASP A 110 0.85 -8.18 26.44
CA ASP A 110 1.51 -9.46 26.67
C ASP A 110 1.14 -10.04 28.04
N ALA A 111 1.63 -11.24 28.34
CA ALA A 111 1.38 -11.92 29.62
C ALA A 111 1.88 -11.14 30.86
N SER A 112 2.68 -10.08 30.66
CA SER A 112 3.19 -9.20 31.72
C SER A 112 2.37 -7.92 31.88
N GLY A 113 1.33 -7.71 31.07
CA GLY A 113 0.49 -6.51 31.10
C GLY A 113 1.11 -5.31 30.38
N ILE A 114 2.18 -5.52 29.61
CA ILE A 114 2.82 -4.49 28.80
C ILE A 114 2.16 -4.48 27.42
N MET A 115 1.83 -3.28 26.92
CA MET A 115 1.32 -3.12 25.56
C MET A 115 2.35 -3.62 24.55
N ILE A 116 1.94 -4.54 23.68
CA ILE A 116 2.77 -5.03 22.59
C ILE A 116 2.98 -3.85 21.63
N SER A 117 4.16 -3.25 21.66
CA SER A 117 4.55 -2.18 20.75
C SER A 117 4.82 -2.78 19.37
N ASN A 118 3.77 -2.84 18.55
CA ASN A 118 3.81 -3.26 17.16
C ASN A 118 4.42 -2.18 16.22
N TYR A 119 5.48 -1.51 16.66
CA TYR A 119 6.26 -0.56 15.83
C TYR A 119 7.12 -1.35 14.84
N GLY A 120 6.49 -1.83 13.78
CA GLY A 120 7.10 -2.69 12.74
C GLY A 120 6.14 -3.77 12.25
N SER A 121 5.24 -4.21 13.12
CA SER A 121 4.05 -5.01 12.83
C SER A 121 2.83 -4.13 12.99
N GLN A 122 2.76 -3.06 12.19
CA GLN A 122 1.44 -2.71 11.69
C GLN A 122 0.97 -3.98 10.99
N ASP A 123 0.24 -4.84 11.71
CA ASP A 123 -0.82 -5.59 11.06
C ASP A 123 -1.55 -4.49 10.34
N ASN A 124 -1.29 -4.41 9.02
CA ASN A 124 -1.95 -3.47 8.14
C ASN A 124 -3.39 -3.61 8.58
N TRP A 125 -3.95 -2.57 9.20
CA TRP A 125 -5.38 -2.54 9.39
C TRP A 125 -5.88 -2.79 7.99
N ASN A 126 -6.54 -3.93 7.78
CA ASN A 126 -7.02 -4.35 6.48
C ASN A 126 -8.08 -3.31 6.11
N SER A 127 -7.62 -2.16 5.64
CA SER A 127 -8.36 -1.29 4.77
C SER A 127 -8.86 -2.27 3.73
N LEU A 128 -10.18 -2.29 3.50
CA LEU A 128 -10.83 -3.13 2.48
C LEU A 128 -10.13 -3.04 1.11
N ASN A 129 -9.27 -2.03 0.93
CA ASN A 129 -8.47 -1.66 -0.22
C ASN A 129 -6.95 -1.55 0.06
N ALA A 130 -6.42 -2.15 1.13
CA ALA A 130 -4.96 -2.25 1.32
C ALA A 130 -4.44 -3.44 0.49
N PRO A 131 -3.73 -3.21 -0.64
CA PRO A 131 -3.24 -4.32 -1.44
C PRO A 131 -2.11 -5.04 -0.71
N ASP A 132 -2.32 -6.32 -0.37
CA ASP A 132 -1.21 -7.22 -0.07
C ASP A 132 -0.66 -7.75 -1.40
N TYR A 133 0.47 -7.18 -1.84
CA TYR A 133 1.10 -7.57 -3.09
C TYR A 133 1.68 -8.99 -3.07
N LEU A 134 1.79 -9.64 -1.90
CA LEU A 134 2.18 -11.05 -1.80
C LEU A 134 1.00 -11.99 -2.12
N GLU A 135 -0.25 -11.53 -2.02
CA GLU A 135 -1.42 -12.32 -2.40
C GLU A 135 -1.35 -12.72 -3.88
N ILE A 136 -0.87 -11.84 -4.75
CA ILE A 136 -0.78 -12.07 -6.19
C ILE A 136 0.12 -13.28 -6.49
N PRO A 137 1.44 -13.28 -6.17
CA PRO A 137 2.30 -14.43 -6.45
C PRO A 137 1.87 -15.69 -5.68
N LYS A 138 1.38 -15.57 -4.43
CA LYS A 138 0.84 -16.73 -3.69
C LYS A 138 -0.34 -17.37 -4.41
N SER A 139 -1.26 -16.57 -4.94
CA SER A 139 -2.42 -17.06 -5.68
C SER A 139 -2.01 -17.72 -7.00
N VAL A 140 -1.05 -17.14 -7.73
CA VAL A 140 -0.50 -17.79 -8.94
C VAL A 140 0.11 -19.15 -8.60
N ILE A 141 1.00 -19.21 -7.60
CA ILE A 141 1.66 -20.45 -7.19
C ILE A 141 0.63 -21.48 -6.70
N GLY A 142 -0.33 -21.05 -5.88
CA GLY A 142 -1.40 -21.91 -5.37
C GLY A 142 -2.24 -22.51 -6.50
N LEU A 143 -2.62 -21.70 -7.49
CA LEU A 143 -3.40 -22.14 -8.64
C LEU A 143 -2.64 -23.13 -9.52
N LEU A 144 -1.33 -22.87 -9.76
CA LEU A 144 -0.47 -23.79 -10.49
C LEU A 144 -0.30 -25.12 -9.75
N ASN A 145 -0.04 -25.07 -8.44
CA ASN A 145 0.14 -26.26 -7.61
C ASN A 145 -1.14 -27.12 -7.55
N GLN A 146 -2.34 -26.50 -7.48
CA GLN A 146 -3.61 -27.23 -7.55
C GLN A 146 -3.78 -28.01 -8.86
N ASN A 147 -3.15 -27.54 -9.94
CA ASN A 147 -3.12 -28.20 -11.24
C ASN A 147 -1.86 -29.07 -11.44
N ASN A 148 -1.15 -29.42 -10.37
CA ASN A 148 0.08 -30.22 -10.38
C ASN A 148 1.23 -29.60 -11.22
N ILE A 149 1.20 -28.28 -11.44
CA ILE A 149 2.28 -27.53 -12.06
C ILE A 149 3.12 -26.95 -10.93
N VAL A 150 4.41 -27.32 -10.87
CA VAL A 150 5.35 -26.78 -9.88
C VAL A 150 6.13 -25.63 -10.51
N PRO A 151 5.79 -24.35 -10.21
CA PRO A 151 6.56 -23.22 -10.70
C PRO A 151 7.90 -23.13 -9.97
N VAL A 152 8.86 -22.46 -10.62
CA VAL A 152 10.11 -22.03 -10.00
C VAL A 152 10.05 -20.52 -9.81
N VAL A 153 10.44 -20.06 -8.63
CA VAL A 153 10.69 -18.64 -8.34
C VAL A 153 12.17 -18.52 -8.02
N LEU A 154 12.92 -17.80 -8.85
CA LEU A 154 14.36 -17.67 -8.65
C LEU A 154 14.62 -16.53 -7.64
N PRO A 155 15.43 -16.76 -6.59
CA PRO A 155 15.68 -15.73 -5.57
C PRO A 155 16.44 -14.51 -6.11
N GLU A 156 17.13 -14.65 -7.24
CA GLU A 156 17.92 -13.60 -7.88
C GLU A 156 17.14 -12.77 -8.91
N GLU A 157 15.84 -13.01 -9.12
CA GLU A 157 15.03 -12.24 -10.08
C GLU A 157 15.10 -10.73 -9.81
N LYS A 158 15.26 -9.94 -10.88
CA LYS A 158 15.24 -8.48 -10.80
C LYS A 158 14.05 -7.91 -11.55
N CYS A 159 13.76 -6.65 -11.25
CA CYS A 159 12.75 -5.87 -11.96
C CYS A 159 12.94 -6.00 -13.48
N CYS A 160 11.83 -6.13 -14.21
CA CYS A 160 11.81 -6.17 -15.67
C CYS A 160 12.40 -4.92 -16.34
N GLY A 161 12.59 -3.81 -15.59
CA GLY A 161 13.15 -2.57 -16.11
C GLY A 161 12.14 -1.70 -16.88
N HIS A 162 10.84 -2.03 -16.83
CA HIS A 162 9.79 -1.25 -17.49
C HIS A 162 9.89 0.25 -17.18
N ASP A 163 9.97 0.61 -15.90
CA ASP A 163 10.00 2.03 -15.53
C ASP A 163 11.29 2.72 -15.98
N ALA A 164 12.41 2.00 -16.09
CA ALA A 164 13.67 2.56 -16.57
C ALA A 164 13.57 2.96 -18.04
N ILE A 165 13.13 2.05 -18.92
CA ILE A 165 13.00 2.35 -20.35
C ILE A 165 11.96 3.44 -20.63
N TRP A 166 10.84 3.45 -19.89
CA TRP A 166 9.80 4.47 -20.06
C TRP A 166 10.19 5.85 -19.50
N ARG A 167 11.21 5.93 -18.64
CA ARG A 167 11.85 7.20 -18.25
C ARG A 167 13.01 7.61 -19.16
N GLY A 168 13.37 6.78 -20.14
CA GLY A 168 14.52 6.99 -21.01
C GLY A 168 15.86 6.52 -20.45
N ASP A 169 15.86 5.83 -19.31
CA ASP A 169 17.06 5.19 -18.75
C ASP A 169 17.34 3.86 -19.47
N THR A 170 17.88 4.00 -20.68
CA THR A 170 18.18 2.86 -21.56
C THR A 170 19.34 2.00 -21.07
N GLU A 171 20.26 2.55 -20.28
CA GLU A 171 21.44 1.83 -19.78
C GLU A 171 21.05 0.86 -18.67
N THR A 172 20.28 1.34 -17.68
CA THR A 172 19.72 0.49 -16.63
C THR A 172 18.80 -0.59 -17.22
N PHE A 173 17.96 -0.21 -18.20
CA PHE A 173 17.09 -1.17 -18.87
C PHE A 173 17.87 -2.30 -19.55
N LYS A 174 18.93 -1.97 -20.32
CA LYS A 174 19.78 -2.97 -20.98
C LYS A 174 20.46 -3.89 -19.97
N SER A 175 21.04 -3.32 -18.92
CA SER A 175 21.72 -4.07 -17.86
C SER A 175 20.78 -5.05 -17.16
N LEU A 176 19.55 -4.62 -16.85
CA LEU A 176 18.53 -5.49 -16.27
C LEU A 176 18.08 -6.57 -17.24
N ALA A 177 17.89 -6.23 -18.52
CA ALA A 177 17.44 -7.17 -19.53
C ALA A 177 18.48 -8.29 -19.77
N GLU A 178 19.75 -7.92 -19.92
CA GLU A 178 20.86 -8.88 -20.07
C GLU A 178 20.98 -9.79 -18.85
N TYR A 179 20.91 -9.21 -17.65
CA TYR A 179 20.95 -9.97 -16.41
C TYR A 179 19.80 -10.99 -16.31
N ASN A 180 18.56 -10.54 -16.51
CA ASN A 180 17.39 -11.41 -16.35
C ASN A 180 17.34 -12.49 -17.42
N VAL A 181 17.67 -12.18 -18.68
CA VAL A 181 17.70 -13.17 -19.77
C VAL A 181 18.73 -14.26 -19.48
N ASN A 182 19.93 -13.89 -19.03
CA ASN A 182 20.97 -14.86 -18.69
C ASN A 182 20.56 -15.72 -17.49
N LEU A 183 20.02 -15.10 -16.43
CA LEU A 183 19.51 -15.82 -15.25
C LEU A 183 18.51 -16.91 -15.63
N PHE A 184 17.51 -16.58 -16.47
CA PHE A 184 16.49 -17.55 -16.88
C PHE A 184 17.00 -18.59 -17.87
N LYS A 185 17.97 -18.24 -18.74
CA LYS A 185 18.64 -19.21 -19.63
C LYS A 185 19.42 -20.23 -18.81
N ASP A 186 20.22 -19.78 -17.85
CA ASP A 186 21.05 -20.63 -17.00
C ASP A 186 20.20 -21.54 -16.11
N ALA A 187 19.05 -21.06 -15.64
CA ALA A 187 18.08 -21.85 -14.90
C ALA A 187 17.28 -22.83 -15.78
N GLY A 188 17.45 -22.83 -17.10
CA GLY A 188 16.76 -23.72 -18.02
C GLY A 188 15.26 -23.42 -18.18
N VAL A 189 14.84 -22.20 -17.90
CA VAL A 189 13.42 -21.79 -18.00
C VAL A 189 12.93 -21.89 -19.45
N LYS A 190 11.69 -22.36 -19.63
CA LYS A 190 11.03 -22.45 -20.93
C LYS A 190 9.81 -21.56 -21.06
N THR A 191 9.13 -21.31 -19.95
CA THR A 191 7.89 -20.53 -19.91
C THR A 191 7.99 -19.50 -18.80
N LEU A 192 7.69 -18.24 -19.13
CA LEU A 192 7.59 -17.13 -18.20
C LEU A 192 6.12 -16.71 -18.08
N ILE A 193 5.64 -16.68 -16.84
CA ILE A 193 4.25 -16.32 -16.51
C ILE A 193 4.28 -15.00 -15.74
N PHE A 194 3.60 -13.99 -16.27
CA PHE A 194 3.54 -12.65 -15.68
C PHE A 194 2.15 -12.36 -15.13
N SER A 195 2.07 -11.97 -13.85
CA SER A 195 0.88 -11.36 -13.24
C SER A 195 0.83 -9.83 -13.40
N CYS A 196 1.92 -9.22 -13.90
CA CYS A 196 2.02 -7.79 -14.13
C CYS A 196 1.99 -7.46 -15.62
N ALA A 197 0.99 -6.69 -16.05
CA ALA A 197 0.88 -6.18 -17.41
C ALA A 197 2.15 -5.47 -17.92
N GLU A 198 2.85 -4.74 -17.04
CA GLU A 198 4.07 -4.01 -17.38
C GLU A 198 5.22 -4.98 -17.71
N GLY A 199 5.44 -5.96 -16.83
CA GLY A 199 6.47 -7.00 -17.03
C GLY A 199 6.18 -7.83 -18.27
N TYR A 200 4.92 -8.24 -18.44
CA TYR A 200 4.48 -8.97 -19.63
C TYR A 200 4.81 -8.25 -20.93
N TYR A 201 4.39 -6.99 -21.07
CA TYR A 201 4.68 -6.19 -22.27
C TYR A 201 6.19 -6.03 -22.49
N THR A 202 6.92 -5.71 -21.42
CA THR A 202 8.37 -5.48 -21.45
C THR A 202 9.10 -6.72 -21.97
N TRP A 203 8.77 -7.91 -21.48
CA TRP A 203 9.38 -9.15 -21.96
C TRP A 203 8.93 -9.52 -23.38
N LYS A 204 7.64 -9.38 -23.67
CA LYS A 204 7.05 -9.82 -24.94
C LYS A 204 7.48 -8.95 -26.12
N TYR A 205 7.72 -7.66 -25.91
CA TYR A 205 8.02 -6.70 -26.98
C TYR A 205 9.37 -6.01 -26.80
N ASP A 206 9.61 -5.34 -25.66
CA ASP A 206 10.80 -4.50 -25.49
C ASP A 206 12.09 -5.35 -25.44
N TYR A 207 12.09 -6.45 -24.68
CA TYR A 207 13.22 -7.39 -24.62
C TYR A 207 13.42 -8.07 -25.97
N LYS A 208 12.36 -8.58 -26.62
CA LYS A 208 12.47 -9.19 -27.95
C LYS A 208 13.08 -8.23 -28.96
N ASN A 209 12.70 -6.96 -28.92
CA ASN A 209 13.28 -5.94 -29.79
C ASN A 209 14.75 -5.65 -29.45
N LEU A 210 15.10 -5.59 -28.15
CA LEU A 210 16.47 -5.34 -27.70
C LEU A 210 17.45 -6.44 -28.15
N PHE A 211 17.05 -7.71 -28.07
CA PHE A 211 17.91 -8.86 -28.37
C PHE A 211 17.84 -9.33 -29.83
N LYS A 212 16.97 -8.72 -30.66
CA LYS A 212 16.75 -9.10 -32.05
C LYS A 212 18.06 -9.10 -32.86
N GLY A 213 18.38 -10.24 -33.49
CA GLY A 213 19.56 -10.42 -34.33
C GLY A 213 20.90 -10.47 -33.60
N LYS A 214 20.91 -10.64 -32.28
CA LYS A 214 22.11 -10.83 -31.46
C LYS A 214 21.94 -12.06 -30.56
N ASP A 215 21.59 -11.85 -29.30
CA ASP A 215 21.47 -12.89 -28.27
C ASP A 215 19.99 -13.23 -28.00
N GLU A 216 19.28 -13.65 -29.05
CA GLU A 216 17.86 -13.98 -28.95
C GLU A 216 17.59 -15.05 -27.87
N PHE A 217 16.36 -15.04 -27.36
CA PHE A 217 15.86 -16.01 -26.39
C PHE A 217 14.52 -16.57 -26.88
N ASP A 218 14.22 -17.80 -26.46
CA ASP A 218 13.10 -18.60 -26.97
C ASP A 218 12.02 -18.89 -25.91
N PHE A 219 11.97 -18.13 -24.82
CA PHE A 219 10.96 -18.30 -23.77
C PHE A 219 9.54 -18.10 -24.30
N GLU A 220 8.63 -19.00 -23.92
CA GLU A 220 7.20 -18.77 -24.05
C GLU A 220 6.74 -17.75 -23.00
N ILE A 221 6.13 -16.65 -23.43
CA ILE A 221 5.73 -15.55 -22.53
C ILE A 221 4.21 -15.46 -22.50
N TYR A 222 3.64 -15.63 -21.30
CA TYR A 222 2.21 -15.51 -21.07
C TYR A 222 1.92 -14.50 -19.98
N HIS A 223 0.85 -13.73 -20.17
CA HIS A 223 0.17 -13.14 -19.03
C HIS A 223 -0.58 -14.25 -18.30
N VAL A 224 -0.68 -14.18 -16.97
CA VAL A 224 -1.27 -15.26 -16.16
C VAL A 224 -2.70 -15.62 -16.61
N THR A 225 -3.48 -14.63 -17.05
CA THR A 225 -4.83 -14.89 -17.60
C THR A 225 -4.81 -15.67 -18.92
N GLU A 226 -3.81 -15.45 -19.79
CA GLU A 226 -3.64 -16.26 -21.00
C GLU A 226 -3.21 -17.68 -20.64
N TYR A 227 -2.32 -17.83 -19.64
CA TYR A 227 -1.83 -19.12 -19.19
C TYR A 227 -2.92 -19.97 -18.54
N ILE A 228 -3.78 -19.35 -17.71
CA ILE A 228 -4.96 -20.00 -17.12
C ILE A 228 -5.83 -20.63 -18.20
N LEU A 229 -6.06 -19.94 -19.31
CA LEU A 229 -6.88 -20.44 -20.41
C LEU A 229 -6.16 -21.50 -21.25
N LYS A 230 -4.86 -21.30 -21.53
CA LYS A 230 -4.03 -22.24 -22.29
C LYS A 230 -4.02 -23.62 -21.62
N GLU A 231 -3.70 -23.64 -20.33
CA GLU A 231 -3.56 -24.87 -19.55
C GLU A 231 -4.88 -25.29 -18.88
N LYS A 232 -5.96 -24.54 -19.13
CA LYS A 232 -7.31 -24.77 -18.59
C LYS A 232 -7.34 -24.98 -17.07
N LEU A 233 -6.61 -24.13 -16.35
CA LEU A 233 -6.36 -24.29 -14.91
C LEU A 233 -7.61 -24.23 -14.03
N LEU A 234 -8.77 -23.84 -14.59
CA LEU A 234 -10.04 -23.76 -13.87
C LEU A 234 -11.05 -24.87 -14.28
N GLU A 235 -10.73 -25.74 -15.26
CA GLU A 235 -11.68 -26.74 -15.80
C GLU A 235 -12.09 -27.77 -14.74
N ASP A 236 -11.15 -28.23 -13.91
CA ASP A 236 -11.38 -29.23 -12.86
C ASP A 236 -11.51 -28.61 -11.44
N ILE A 237 -11.64 -27.28 -11.35
CA ILE A 237 -11.76 -26.58 -10.06
C ILE A 237 -13.24 -26.43 -9.65
N SER A 238 -13.53 -26.83 -8.42
CA SER A 238 -14.84 -26.59 -7.80
C SER A 238 -14.84 -25.24 -7.08
N PHE A 239 -15.65 -24.30 -7.57
CA PHE A 239 -15.89 -23.02 -6.88
C PHE A 239 -16.89 -23.18 -5.73
N PRO A 240 -16.74 -22.42 -4.63
CA PRO A 240 -17.73 -22.40 -3.57
C PRO A 240 -19.08 -21.88 -4.08
N SER A 241 -20.17 -22.42 -3.55
CA SER A 241 -21.51 -21.91 -3.82
C SER A 241 -21.68 -20.58 -3.09
N LEU A 242 -21.59 -19.47 -3.82
CA LEU A 242 -21.72 -18.12 -3.31
C LEU A 242 -22.90 -17.40 -3.99
N ASP A 243 -23.42 -16.37 -3.33
CA ASP A 243 -24.30 -15.40 -3.98
C ASP A 243 -23.59 -14.74 -5.16
N LYS A 244 -24.37 -14.20 -6.10
CA LYS A 244 -23.81 -13.49 -7.25
C LYS A 244 -22.98 -12.29 -6.81
N ILE A 245 -21.71 -12.29 -7.17
CA ILE A 245 -20.75 -11.21 -6.96
C ILE A 245 -20.67 -10.38 -8.23
N LYS A 246 -21.01 -9.10 -8.13
CA LYS A 246 -20.90 -8.18 -9.27
C LYS A 246 -19.50 -7.60 -9.34
N VAL A 247 -18.85 -7.77 -10.49
CA VAL A 247 -17.50 -7.27 -10.71
C VAL A 247 -17.46 -6.40 -11.95
N THR A 248 -16.55 -5.45 -11.99
CA THR A 248 -16.19 -4.72 -13.21
C THR A 248 -14.70 -4.85 -13.44
N TYR A 249 -14.25 -4.62 -14.67
CA TYR A 249 -12.86 -4.84 -15.06
C TYR A 249 -12.21 -3.58 -15.62
N HIS A 250 -11.04 -3.23 -15.08
CA HIS A 250 -10.17 -2.20 -15.64
C HIS A 250 -9.12 -2.86 -16.55
N ASP A 251 -9.17 -2.56 -17.84
CA ASP A 251 -8.15 -2.98 -18.81
C ASP A 251 -6.83 -2.23 -18.60
N PRO A 252 -5.74 -2.89 -18.14
CA PRO A 252 -4.44 -2.26 -18.04
C PRO A 252 -3.95 -1.92 -19.44
N CYS A 253 -3.54 -0.68 -19.66
CA CYS A 253 -3.11 -0.19 -20.97
C CYS A 253 -2.02 -1.04 -21.64
N ARG A 254 -1.09 -1.64 -20.88
CA ARG A 254 -0.03 -2.50 -21.44
C ARG A 254 -0.50 -3.89 -21.83
N LEU A 255 -1.50 -4.42 -21.12
CA LEU A 255 -2.10 -5.71 -21.45
C LEU A 255 -3.12 -5.57 -22.59
N GLY A 256 -4.03 -4.61 -22.46
CA GLY A 256 -5.05 -4.31 -23.47
C GLY A 256 -4.49 -3.61 -24.69
N ARG A 257 -4.40 -2.27 -24.65
CA ARG A 257 -4.08 -1.44 -25.83
C ARG A 257 -2.76 -1.78 -26.52
N MET A 258 -1.73 -2.14 -25.75
CA MET A 258 -0.39 -2.39 -26.30
C MET A 258 -0.13 -3.86 -26.65
N SER A 259 -0.82 -4.81 -26.00
CA SER A 259 -0.62 -6.25 -26.26
C SER A 259 -1.82 -6.96 -26.88
N ASN A 260 -2.93 -6.25 -27.07
CA ASN A 260 -4.21 -6.75 -27.59
C ASN A 260 -4.84 -7.87 -26.75
N VAL A 261 -4.55 -7.93 -25.44
CA VAL A 261 -5.09 -8.94 -24.52
C VAL A 261 -6.27 -8.33 -23.75
N PHE A 262 -7.46 -8.39 -24.36
CA PHE A 262 -8.70 -7.92 -23.75
C PHE A 262 -9.61 -9.06 -23.26
N ASN A 263 -9.63 -10.18 -23.99
CA ASN A 263 -10.58 -11.25 -23.74
C ASN A 263 -10.13 -12.18 -22.61
N ALA A 264 -8.84 -12.49 -22.52
CA ALA A 264 -8.35 -13.48 -21.56
C ALA A 264 -8.77 -13.20 -20.10
N PRO A 265 -8.66 -11.97 -19.56
CA PRO A 265 -9.14 -11.69 -18.20
C PRO A 265 -10.65 -11.91 -18.03
N ARG A 266 -11.46 -11.59 -19.04
CA ARG A 266 -12.92 -11.74 -19.02
C ARG A 266 -13.34 -13.19 -19.14
N GLU A 267 -12.68 -13.96 -19.99
CA GLU A 267 -12.91 -15.41 -20.13
C GLU A 267 -12.53 -16.17 -18.85
N VAL A 268 -11.49 -15.73 -18.14
CA VAL A 268 -11.16 -16.25 -16.80
C VAL A 268 -12.26 -15.92 -15.79
N LEU A 269 -12.73 -14.67 -15.73
CA LEU A 269 -13.79 -14.27 -14.81
C LEU A 269 -15.13 -14.98 -15.11
N ASN A 270 -15.47 -15.18 -16.39
CA ASN A 270 -16.68 -15.87 -16.82
C ASN A 270 -16.70 -17.37 -16.50
N GLN A 271 -15.55 -17.98 -16.19
CA GLN A 271 -15.50 -19.36 -15.71
C GLN A 271 -15.90 -19.50 -14.23
N ILE A 272 -16.03 -18.41 -13.50
CA ILE A 272 -16.41 -18.40 -12.09
C ILE A 272 -17.95 -18.31 -12.00
N PRO A 273 -18.67 -19.36 -11.56
CA PRO A 273 -20.13 -19.39 -11.64
C PRO A 273 -20.85 -18.29 -10.86
N SER A 274 -20.26 -17.83 -9.76
CA SER A 274 -20.83 -16.78 -8.91
C SER A 274 -20.52 -15.36 -9.40
N VAL A 275 -19.76 -15.17 -10.47
CA VAL A 275 -19.31 -13.85 -10.92
C VAL A 275 -20.18 -13.33 -12.06
N GLU A 276 -20.64 -12.09 -11.92
CA GLU A 276 -21.32 -11.33 -12.97
C GLU A 276 -20.47 -10.12 -13.35
N ILE A 277 -19.97 -10.10 -14.59
CA ILE A 277 -19.17 -8.98 -15.10
C ILE A 277 -20.10 -7.89 -15.63
N ILE A 278 -19.98 -6.69 -15.08
CA ILE A 278 -20.65 -5.48 -15.52
C ILE A 278 -19.56 -4.53 -16.06
N GLU A 279 -19.52 -4.36 -17.38
CA GLU A 279 -18.53 -3.49 -18.01
C GLU A 279 -18.76 -2.02 -17.66
N MET A 280 -17.67 -1.28 -17.46
CA MET A 280 -17.69 0.18 -17.48
C MET A 280 -17.94 0.70 -18.90
N GLU A 281 -18.39 1.94 -19.03
CA GLU A 281 -18.53 2.62 -20.34
C GLU A 281 -17.20 2.67 -21.09
N ASP A 282 -16.12 3.11 -20.43
CA ASP A 282 -14.77 3.14 -20.99
C ASP A 282 -14.05 1.80 -20.75
N THR A 283 -14.20 0.88 -21.69
CA THR A 283 -13.67 -0.49 -21.64
C THR A 283 -12.85 -0.84 -22.89
N ARG A 284 -12.01 -1.88 -22.80
CA ARG A 284 -11.19 -2.40 -23.91
C ARG A 284 -10.29 -1.32 -24.53
N ALA A 285 -10.41 -1.06 -25.83
CA ALA A 285 -9.59 -0.09 -26.55
C ALA A 285 -9.82 1.35 -26.03
N ASP A 286 -11.03 1.63 -25.57
CA ASP A 286 -11.45 2.93 -25.04
C ASP A 286 -11.14 3.08 -23.54
N ALA A 287 -10.60 2.04 -22.90
CA ALA A 287 -10.23 2.09 -21.50
C ALA A 287 -9.16 3.16 -21.24
N GLU A 288 -9.52 4.11 -20.39
CA GLU A 288 -8.62 5.14 -19.90
C GLU A 288 -7.55 4.58 -18.95
N CYS A 289 -6.38 5.23 -18.94
CA CYS A 289 -5.28 4.87 -18.06
C CYS A 289 -5.62 5.09 -16.58
N CYS A 290 -4.99 4.33 -15.67
CA CYS A 290 -5.02 4.57 -14.22
C CYS A 290 -4.32 5.88 -13.76
N GLY A 291 -4.00 6.78 -14.69
CA GLY A 291 -3.36 8.07 -14.46
C GLY A 291 -1.84 8.05 -14.59
N VAL A 292 -1.16 6.99 -14.15
CA VAL A 292 0.29 7.04 -13.97
C VAL A 292 1.04 6.02 -14.85
N SER A 293 2.06 6.52 -15.55
CA SER A 293 3.03 5.73 -16.31
C SER A 293 4.41 5.88 -15.64
N ALA A 294 5.25 4.84 -15.65
CA ALA A 294 6.62 4.89 -15.12
C ALA A 294 6.82 5.52 -13.72
N TYR A 295 5.79 5.52 -12.85
CA TYR A 295 5.75 6.30 -11.60
C TYR A 295 6.14 7.78 -11.76
N ILE A 296 5.93 8.33 -12.95
CA ILE A 296 6.06 9.76 -13.24
C ILE A 296 4.67 10.38 -13.33
N SER A 297 4.60 11.67 -13.05
CA SER A 297 3.34 12.45 -13.15
C SER A 297 2.27 12.05 -12.13
N CYS A 298 2.64 11.60 -10.93
CA CYS A 298 1.71 11.50 -9.80
C CYS A 298 1.29 12.91 -9.34
N ASN A 299 0.35 13.52 -10.05
CA ASN A 299 -0.11 14.89 -9.87
C ASN A 299 -1.65 14.97 -10.01
N GLU A 300 -2.19 16.18 -9.92
CA GLU A 300 -3.63 16.46 -10.02
C GLU A 300 -4.29 15.93 -11.30
N ASP A 301 -3.57 15.91 -12.44
CA ASP A 301 -4.15 15.41 -13.69
C ASP A 301 -4.27 13.89 -13.69
N SER A 302 -3.28 13.18 -13.13
CA SER A 302 -3.38 11.75 -12.88
C SER A 302 -4.50 11.41 -11.89
N LYS A 303 -4.75 12.28 -10.90
CA LYS A 303 -5.83 12.12 -9.93
C LYS A 303 -7.21 12.26 -10.57
N LYS A 304 -7.40 13.18 -11.51
CA LYS A 304 -8.66 13.30 -12.28
C LYS A 304 -8.97 12.03 -13.09
N LEU A 305 -7.96 11.39 -13.67
CA LEU A 305 -8.14 10.12 -14.38
C LEU A 305 -8.53 8.99 -13.43
N GLN A 306 -7.90 8.94 -12.24
CA GLN A 306 -8.24 7.97 -11.19
C GLN A 306 -9.66 8.19 -10.66
N GLU A 307 -10.04 9.44 -10.38
CA GLU A 307 -11.39 9.83 -9.99
C GLU A 307 -12.42 9.36 -10.99
N LYS A 308 -12.26 9.75 -12.27
CA LYS A 308 -13.18 9.35 -13.34
C LYS A 308 -13.34 7.83 -13.39
N LYS A 309 -12.23 7.08 -13.32
CA LYS A 309 -12.24 5.62 -13.35
C LYS A 309 -12.96 5.00 -12.14
N ILE A 310 -12.70 5.49 -10.94
CA ILE A 310 -13.34 5.00 -9.71
C ILE A 310 -14.84 5.32 -9.71
N LEU A 311 -15.24 6.53 -10.09
CA LEU A 311 -16.64 6.91 -10.16
C LEU A 311 -17.40 6.11 -11.23
N GLN A 312 -16.76 5.86 -12.38
CA GLN A 312 -17.31 4.99 -13.42
C GLN A 312 -17.49 3.56 -12.91
N ALA A 313 -16.51 3.00 -12.21
CA ALA A 313 -16.61 1.67 -11.60
C ALA A 313 -17.75 1.60 -10.57
N ILE A 314 -17.86 2.58 -9.67
CA ILE A 314 -18.97 2.69 -8.72
C ILE A 314 -20.32 2.79 -9.45
N GLY A 315 -20.38 3.54 -10.54
CA GLY A 315 -21.58 3.72 -11.36
C GLY A 315 -22.13 2.42 -11.97
N THR A 316 -21.29 1.40 -12.15
CA THR A 316 -21.75 0.06 -12.61
C THR A 316 -22.54 -0.70 -11.54
N GLY A 317 -22.42 -0.31 -10.26
CA GLY A 317 -22.95 -1.07 -9.13
C GLY A 317 -22.19 -2.36 -8.82
N ALA A 318 -20.99 -2.53 -9.37
CA ALA A 318 -20.09 -3.64 -9.03
C ALA A 318 -19.51 -3.47 -7.61
N GLU A 319 -19.26 -4.59 -6.95
CA GLU A 319 -18.60 -4.65 -5.64
C GLU A 319 -17.07 -4.57 -5.78
N TYR A 320 -16.55 -5.10 -6.88
CA TYR A 320 -15.12 -5.17 -7.17
C TYR A 320 -14.77 -4.51 -8.49
N LEU A 321 -13.74 -3.67 -8.47
CA LEU A 321 -12.97 -3.22 -9.63
C LEU A 321 -11.74 -4.12 -9.75
N ILE A 322 -11.83 -5.09 -10.66
CA ILE A 322 -10.76 -6.07 -10.92
C ILE A 322 -9.81 -5.52 -11.98
N THR A 323 -8.52 -5.77 -11.83
CA THR A 323 -7.48 -5.47 -12.83
C THR A 323 -6.44 -6.58 -12.89
N ALA A 324 -5.67 -6.64 -13.96
CA ALA A 324 -4.57 -7.59 -14.16
C ALA A 324 -3.20 -6.88 -14.14
N CYS A 325 -3.06 -5.86 -13.30
CA CYS A 325 -1.84 -5.08 -13.19
C CYS A 325 -1.66 -4.54 -11.77
N PRO A 326 -0.66 -5.04 -11.02
CA PRO A 326 -0.36 -4.58 -9.67
C PRO A 326 -0.16 -3.06 -9.59
N LYS A 327 0.43 -2.46 -10.63
CA LYS A 327 0.66 -1.01 -10.68
C LYS A 327 -0.63 -0.21 -10.82
N CYS A 328 -1.62 -0.72 -11.58
CA CYS A 328 -2.94 -0.10 -11.65
C CYS A 328 -3.62 -0.15 -10.27
N ILE A 329 -3.49 -1.27 -9.54
CA ILE A 329 -3.99 -1.40 -8.17
C ILE A 329 -3.37 -0.33 -7.26
N THR A 330 -2.05 -0.15 -7.32
CA THR A 330 -1.36 0.90 -6.53
C THR A 330 -1.96 2.27 -6.77
N HIS A 331 -2.16 2.67 -8.03
CA HIS A 331 -2.61 4.02 -8.36
C HIS A 331 -4.09 4.25 -8.06
N LEU A 332 -4.95 3.26 -8.32
CA LEU A 332 -6.37 3.33 -7.96
C LEU A 332 -6.55 3.37 -6.44
N ASN A 333 -5.80 2.56 -5.69
CA ASN A 333 -5.82 2.60 -4.23
C ASN A 333 -5.20 3.88 -3.65
N CYS A 334 -4.21 4.48 -4.31
CA CYS A 334 -3.68 5.78 -3.91
C CYS A 334 -4.78 6.85 -3.89
N TYR A 335 -5.65 6.89 -4.91
CA TYR A 335 -6.81 7.78 -4.92
C TYR A 335 -7.82 7.43 -3.81
N LEU A 336 -8.19 6.16 -3.66
CA LEU A 336 -9.13 5.72 -2.61
C LEU A 336 -8.61 5.97 -1.18
N ASN A 337 -7.29 5.98 -0.98
CA ASN A 337 -6.68 6.29 0.31
C ASN A 337 -6.85 7.77 0.72
N GLU A 338 -6.89 8.67 -0.26
CA GLU A 338 -7.17 10.09 -0.07
C GLU A 338 -8.67 10.38 0.04
N HIS A 339 -9.51 9.52 -0.57
CA HIS A 339 -10.97 9.62 -0.61
C HIS A 339 -11.64 8.43 0.10
N ARG A 340 -11.50 8.38 1.44
CA ARG A 340 -11.89 7.22 2.26
C ARG A 340 -13.39 6.90 2.17
N GLU A 341 -14.24 7.89 1.95
CA GLU A 341 -15.68 7.74 1.75
C GLU A 341 -16.07 6.91 0.52
N LEU A 342 -15.13 6.71 -0.42
CA LEU A 342 -15.33 5.88 -1.60
C LEU A 342 -14.88 4.43 -1.38
N LYS A 343 -14.08 4.15 -0.35
CA LYS A 343 -13.55 2.80 -0.08
C LYS A 343 -14.64 1.77 0.22
N GLU A 344 -15.73 2.20 0.85
CA GLU A 344 -16.86 1.33 1.17
C GLU A 344 -17.74 1.05 -0.07
N LYS A 345 -17.58 1.83 -1.15
CA LYS A 345 -18.41 1.73 -2.35
C LYS A 345 -17.83 0.81 -3.42
N ILE A 346 -16.52 0.61 -3.44
CA ILE A 346 -15.85 -0.25 -4.42
C ILE A 346 -14.54 -0.82 -3.86
N LYS A 347 -14.30 -2.11 -4.12
CA LYS A 347 -13.06 -2.79 -3.74
C LYS A 347 -12.14 -2.95 -4.95
N VAL A 348 -10.87 -2.58 -4.85
CA VAL A 348 -9.90 -2.73 -5.95
C VAL A 348 -9.03 -3.95 -5.69
N ILE A 349 -9.00 -4.90 -6.62
CA ILE A 349 -8.28 -6.17 -6.45
C ILE A 349 -7.64 -6.66 -7.76
N ASP A 350 -6.57 -7.44 -7.62
CA ASP A 350 -5.99 -8.18 -8.74
C ASP A 350 -6.85 -9.39 -9.11
N ILE A 351 -6.92 -9.74 -10.39
CA ILE A 351 -7.68 -10.90 -10.87
C ILE A 351 -7.23 -12.22 -10.24
N VAL A 352 -5.93 -12.44 -10.04
CA VAL A 352 -5.46 -13.69 -9.42
C VAL A 352 -5.61 -13.67 -7.91
N SER A 353 -5.48 -12.51 -7.24
CA SER A 353 -5.83 -12.40 -5.81
C SER A 353 -7.32 -12.64 -5.59
N PHE A 354 -8.18 -12.16 -6.49
CA PHE A 354 -9.62 -12.41 -6.43
C PHE A 354 -9.93 -13.91 -6.55
N LEU A 355 -9.32 -14.59 -7.54
CA LEU A 355 -9.39 -16.04 -7.66
C LEU A 355 -8.84 -16.76 -6.41
N GLY A 356 -7.68 -16.32 -5.91
CA GLY A 356 -7.03 -16.92 -4.74
C GLY A 356 -7.91 -16.87 -3.50
N LYS A 357 -8.59 -15.75 -3.25
CA LYS A 357 -9.55 -15.62 -2.14
C LYS A 357 -10.76 -16.53 -2.32
N LEU A 358 -11.31 -16.62 -3.54
CA LEU A 358 -12.43 -17.51 -3.83
C LEU A 358 -12.07 -19.00 -3.67
N LEU A 359 -10.82 -19.36 -3.95
CA LEU A 359 -10.32 -20.73 -3.88
C LEU A 359 -9.61 -21.05 -2.55
N PHE A 360 -9.66 -20.15 -1.57
CA PHE A 360 -9.00 -20.29 -0.26
C PHE A 360 -7.48 -20.59 -0.36
N LEU A 361 -6.83 -20.03 -1.36
CA LEU A 361 -5.37 -20.12 -1.55
C LEU A 361 -4.60 -19.13 -0.67
N ILE A 362 -5.27 -18.07 -0.22
CA ILE A 362 -4.73 -16.94 0.55
C ILE A 362 -5.72 -16.45 1.58
#